data_AF-A0A3P6RU52-F1
#
_entry.id   AF-A0A3P6RU52-F1
#
_cell.length_a   1.000
_cell.length_b   1.000
_cell.length_c   1.000
_cell.angle_alpha   90.00
_cell.angle_beta   90.00
_cell.angle_gamma   90.00
#
_symmetry.space_group_name_H-M   'P 1'
#
loop_
_entity.id
_entity.type
_entity.pdbx_description
1 polymer ?
#
loop_
_entity_poly.entity_id
_entity_poly.type
_entity_poly.pdbx_seq_one_letter_code
_entity_poly.pdbx_strand_id
1 'polypeptide(L)'
;MAVFRTLALRRMEEELRDFTLADVFEKLRMDDDSFEEWLRSIGLLASPRCSSCQRPMTLNYCYRRDCRYGPNGNNKPFATILGGSFFSQCRIAVVKVFALSYLWVRELGLVKDKSYELGIGHTSIVQWEQYFRDVCCQYFRRNRPVLGGFGHVVEIDETCVTKRKYNRGRIVRRHQWLFGGYERGSGRSFLVLVRRRDARTLLRLITKYIRPGTTILSDCWQAYNRITALPQLYTHLTVNHQVNFVNPQTGAHTQNIESHWQRFKRMAKQKCGINNRRYGDYLKEFLWRRMFGTRGESLYNFWRQVADLYPVPC
;
A
#
# COMPACT_ATOMS: atom_id res chain seq x y z
N MET A 1 -9.51 18.76 -20.21
CA MET A 1 -8.76 18.15 -19.09
C MET A 1 -9.22 16.72 -18.77
N ALA A 2 -10.52 16.44 -18.59
CA ALA A 2 -11.00 15.09 -18.25
C ALA A 2 -10.65 14.01 -19.31
N VAL A 3 -10.87 14.29 -20.60
CA VAL A 3 -10.59 13.34 -21.70
C VAL A 3 -9.11 12.99 -21.80
N PHE A 4 -8.21 13.97 -21.73
CA PHE A 4 -6.76 13.75 -21.77
C PHE A 4 -6.27 12.91 -20.59
N ARG A 5 -6.80 13.16 -19.38
CA ARG A 5 -6.50 12.34 -18.21
C ARG A 5 -6.99 10.90 -18.39
N THR A 6 -8.19 10.70 -18.93
CA THR A 6 -8.71 9.36 -19.21
C THR A 6 -7.84 8.60 -20.21
N LEU A 7 -7.39 9.26 -21.28
CA LEU A 7 -6.49 8.65 -22.27
C LEU A 7 -5.13 8.30 -21.65
N ALA A 8 -4.53 9.21 -20.88
CA ALA A 8 -3.26 8.96 -20.20
C ALA A 8 -3.35 7.79 -19.21
N LEU A 9 -4.45 7.68 -18.47
CA LEU A 9 -4.66 6.55 -17.54
C LEU A 9 -4.91 5.22 -18.25
N ARG A 10 -5.57 5.22 -19.43
CA ARG A 10 -5.69 4.01 -20.26
C ARG A 10 -4.32 3.57 -20.77
N ARG A 11 -3.53 4.52 -21.27
CA ARG A 11 -2.16 4.25 -21.70
C ARG A 11 -1.29 3.73 -20.56
N MET A 12 -1.42 4.27 -19.34
CA MET A 12 -0.75 3.74 -18.16
C MET A 12 -1.10 2.26 -17.91
N GLU A 13 -2.37 1.90 -18.06
CA GLU A 13 -2.81 0.51 -17.89
C GLU A 13 -2.19 -0.42 -18.95
N GLU A 14 -2.24 -0.02 -20.22
CA GLU A 14 -1.64 -0.75 -21.33
C GLU A 14 -0.13 -0.93 -21.15
N GLU A 15 0.57 0.12 -20.69
CA GLU A 15 2.03 0.10 -20.58
C GLU A 15 2.55 -0.55 -19.30
N LEU A 16 1.81 -0.53 -18.19
CA LEU A 16 2.29 -1.02 -16.88
C LEU A 16 1.69 -2.36 -16.46
N ARG A 17 0.69 -2.89 -17.20
CA ARG A 17 0.28 -4.28 -17.07
C ARG A 17 1.34 -5.20 -17.66
N ASP A 18 1.54 -6.34 -17.02
CA ASP A 18 2.56 -7.34 -17.36
C ASP A 18 4.00 -6.81 -17.43
N PHE A 19 4.24 -5.62 -16.86
CA PHE A 19 5.55 -4.99 -16.81
C PHE A 19 6.56 -5.87 -16.06
N THR A 20 7.70 -6.08 -16.69
CA THR A 20 8.75 -7.00 -16.24
C THR A 20 10.01 -6.27 -15.83
N LEU A 21 11.00 -7.03 -15.37
CA LEU A 21 12.32 -6.49 -15.05
C LEU A 21 13.07 -6.07 -16.33
N ALA A 22 12.81 -6.72 -17.47
CA ALA A 22 13.41 -6.34 -18.75
C ALA A 22 12.95 -4.94 -19.16
N ASP A 23 11.66 -4.65 -19.00
CA ASP A 23 11.10 -3.33 -19.29
C ASP A 23 11.70 -2.23 -18.42
N VAL A 24 12.03 -2.53 -17.15
CA VAL A 24 12.79 -1.60 -16.28
C VAL A 24 14.13 -1.23 -16.91
N PHE A 25 14.87 -2.22 -17.42
CA PHE A 25 16.17 -1.97 -18.04
C PHE A 25 16.06 -1.14 -19.31
N GLU A 26 15.04 -1.38 -20.14
CA GLU A 26 14.79 -0.54 -21.31
C GLU A 26 14.49 0.91 -20.90
N LYS A 27 13.67 1.13 -19.86
CA LYS A 27 13.43 2.48 -19.33
C LYS A 27 14.69 3.13 -18.77
N LEU A 28 15.56 2.37 -18.09
CA LEU A 28 16.83 2.87 -17.53
C LEU A 28 17.84 3.32 -18.59
N ARG A 29 17.70 2.88 -19.85
CA ARG A 29 18.55 3.30 -20.98
C ARG A 29 18.09 4.59 -21.64
N MET A 30 16.86 5.05 -21.36
CA MET A 30 16.35 6.30 -21.89
C MET A 30 17.12 7.49 -21.29
N ASP A 31 17.31 8.53 -22.08
CA ASP A 31 17.73 9.83 -21.54
C ASP A 31 16.62 10.44 -20.68
N ASP A 32 16.99 11.39 -19.82
CA ASP A 32 16.07 12.00 -18.85
C ASP A 32 14.88 12.69 -19.54
N ASP A 33 15.09 13.38 -20.67
CA ASP A 33 14.03 14.11 -21.38
C ASP A 33 13.00 13.15 -21.99
N SER A 34 13.47 12.11 -22.67
CA SER A 34 12.61 11.06 -23.24
C SER A 34 11.83 10.33 -22.16
N PHE A 35 12.47 10.01 -21.03
CA PHE A 35 11.81 9.33 -19.91
C PHE A 35 10.75 10.20 -19.25
N GLU A 36 11.01 11.49 -19.07
CA GLU A 36 10.02 12.41 -18.55
C GLU A 36 8.83 12.61 -19.50
N GLU A 37 9.07 12.69 -20.80
CA GLU A 37 7.99 12.80 -21.78
C GLU A 37 7.13 11.53 -21.79
N TRP A 38 7.76 10.37 -21.62
CA TRP A 38 7.06 9.12 -21.39
C TRP A 38 6.18 9.18 -20.13
N LEU A 39 6.70 9.67 -19.00
CA LEU A 39 5.92 9.84 -17.77
C LEU A 39 4.73 10.81 -17.95
N ARG A 40 4.86 11.87 -18.77
CA ARG A 40 3.74 12.76 -19.13
C ARG A 40 2.69 12.01 -19.92
N SER A 41 3.09 11.16 -20.87
CA SER A 41 2.17 10.39 -21.71
C SER A 41 1.29 9.42 -20.93
N ILE A 42 1.80 8.89 -19.81
CA ILE A 42 1.04 8.03 -18.88
C ILE A 42 0.44 8.79 -17.69
N GLY A 43 0.51 10.13 -17.69
CA GLY A 43 -0.17 10.97 -16.69
C GLY A 43 0.46 10.97 -15.29
N LEU A 44 1.77 10.70 -15.19
CA LEU A 44 2.54 10.80 -13.94
C LEU A 44 3.27 12.14 -13.79
N LEU A 45 3.49 12.86 -14.90
CA LEU A 45 4.01 14.23 -14.91
C LEU A 45 3.05 15.17 -15.63
N ALA A 46 3.08 16.45 -15.23
CA ALA A 46 2.26 17.48 -15.83
C ALA A 46 2.79 17.91 -17.20
N SER A 47 1.88 18.35 -18.05
CA SER A 47 2.18 19.08 -19.29
C SER A 47 1.86 20.56 -19.06
N PRO A 48 2.76 21.34 -18.44
CA PRO A 48 2.42 22.67 -17.96
C PRO A 48 2.07 23.61 -19.12
N ARG A 49 0.94 24.29 -18.95
CA ARG A 49 0.49 25.41 -19.78
C ARG A 49 0.71 26.70 -19.01
N CYS A 50 1.02 27.75 -19.75
CA CYS A 50 1.21 29.06 -19.16
C CYS A 50 -0.09 29.60 -18.55
N SER A 51 -0.01 30.14 -17.33
CA SER A 51 -1.15 30.77 -16.67
C SER A 51 -1.72 31.96 -17.44
N SER A 52 -0.86 32.75 -18.09
CA SER A 52 -1.28 33.94 -18.87
C SER A 52 -1.69 33.61 -20.30
N CYS A 53 -0.88 32.80 -21.00
CA CYS A 53 -1.00 32.61 -22.45
C CYS A 53 -1.77 31.32 -22.82
N GLN A 54 -1.99 30.41 -21.84
CA GLN A 54 -2.58 29.06 -22.00
C GLN A 54 -1.90 28.14 -23.04
N ARG A 55 -0.79 28.59 -23.64
CA ARG A 55 0.04 27.82 -24.57
C ARG A 55 0.95 26.85 -23.80
N PRO A 56 1.34 25.72 -24.42
CA PRO A 56 2.32 24.80 -23.85
C PRO A 56 3.64 25.50 -23.53
N MET A 57 4.21 25.17 -22.39
CA MET A 57 5.51 25.72 -21.96
C MET A 57 6.64 24.81 -22.44
N THR A 58 7.75 25.41 -22.90
CA THR A 58 8.90 24.66 -23.42
C THR A 58 10.01 24.56 -22.40
N LEU A 59 10.74 23.45 -22.43
CA LEU A 59 11.90 23.23 -21.56
C LEU A 59 13.01 24.24 -21.86
N ASN A 60 13.61 24.79 -20.80
CA ASN A 60 14.78 25.66 -20.85
C ASN A 60 15.95 25.01 -20.06
N TYR A 61 17.18 25.51 -20.29
CA TYR A 61 18.43 25.01 -19.70
C TYR A 61 18.45 24.90 -18.16
N CYS A 62 17.54 25.59 -17.45
CA CYS A 62 17.49 25.59 -15.98
C CYS A 62 16.48 24.58 -15.39
N TYR A 63 16.09 23.53 -16.13
CA TYR A 63 15.09 22.54 -15.70
C TYR A 63 13.74 23.15 -15.31
N ARG A 64 13.41 24.28 -15.95
CA ARG A 64 12.15 25.01 -15.82
C ARG A 64 11.48 25.06 -17.18
N ARG A 65 10.15 25.08 -17.18
CA ARG A 65 9.36 25.34 -18.38
C ARG A 65 8.81 26.75 -18.32
N ASP A 66 9.03 27.52 -19.38
CA ASP A 66 8.63 28.94 -19.51
C ASP A 66 7.70 29.13 -20.74
N CYS A 67 6.79 30.13 -20.70
CA CYS A 67 6.03 30.50 -21.92
C CYS A 67 6.93 31.32 -22.86
N ARG A 68 7.20 30.81 -24.07
CA ARG A 68 7.93 31.55 -25.11
C ARG A 68 7.23 32.85 -25.53
N TYR A 69 5.89 32.84 -25.54
CA TYR A 69 5.04 33.91 -26.06
C TYR A 69 4.32 34.72 -24.96
N GLY A 70 4.66 34.49 -23.69
CA GLY A 70 3.99 35.09 -22.55
C GLY A 70 4.59 36.46 -22.19
N PRO A 71 4.20 37.04 -21.04
CA PRO A 71 4.79 38.28 -20.54
C PRO A 71 6.32 38.26 -20.63
N ASN A 72 6.97 39.36 -21.01
CA ASN A 72 8.43 39.43 -21.16
C ASN A 72 9.12 39.89 -19.85
N GLY A 73 10.40 39.57 -19.69
CA GLY A 73 11.20 39.95 -18.53
C GLY A 73 10.98 39.07 -17.29
N ASN A 74 11.19 39.63 -16.09
CA ASN A 74 11.13 38.91 -14.80
C ASN A 74 9.73 38.40 -14.41
N ASN A 75 8.68 38.74 -15.18
CA ASN A 75 7.31 38.30 -14.95
C ASN A 75 6.90 37.08 -15.81
N LYS A 76 7.86 36.37 -16.42
CA LYS A 76 7.56 35.13 -17.15
C LYS A 76 7.03 34.06 -16.19
N PRO A 77 5.81 33.53 -16.42
CA PRO A 77 5.34 32.37 -15.68
C PRO A 77 6.28 31.19 -15.95
N PHE A 78 6.71 30.52 -14.89
CA PHE A 78 7.52 29.31 -14.96
C PHE A 78 6.87 28.18 -14.15
N ALA A 79 7.09 26.95 -14.59
CA ALA A 79 6.70 25.75 -13.88
C ALA A 79 7.92 24.83 -13.70
N THR A 80 8.06 24.23 -12.51
CA THR A 80 9.03 23.17 -12.30
C THR A 80 8.53 21.89 -12.98
N ILE A 81 9.44 21.14 -13.59
CA ILE A 81 9.11 19.93 -14.34
C ILE A 81 8.33 18.91 -13.49
N LEU A 82 8.79 18.72 -12.25
CA LEU A 82 8.23 17.76 -11.29
C LEU A 82 7.20 18.40 -10.36
N GLY A 83 6.86 19.68 -10.56
CA GLY A 83 5.96 20.44 -9.70
C GLY A 83 4.58 19.79 -9.60
N GLY A 84 4.09 19.60 -8.38
CA GLY A 84 2.77 19.02 -8.12
C GLY A 84 2.65 17.50 -8.35
N SER A 85 3.70 16.84 -8.86
CA SER A 85 3.72 15.39 -9.01
C SER A 85 4.31 14.68 -7.78
N PHE A 86 4.20 13.35 -7.77
CA PHE A 86 4.86 12.49 -6.78
C PHE A 86 6.38 12.67 -6.75
N PHE A 87 6.98 13.12 -7.85
CA PHE A 87 8.42 13.32 -7.99
C PHE A 87 8.89 14.73 -7.59
N SER A 88 8.00 15.60 -7.10
CA SER A 88 8.32 17.00 -6.78
C SER A 88 9.51 17.21 -5.84
N GLN A 89 9.77 16.26 -4.94
CA GLN A 89 10.91 16.30 -4.00
C GLN A 89 12.11 15.46 -4.46
N CYS A 90 12.12 15.02 -5.72
CA CYS A 90 13.16 14.14 -6.24
C CYS A 90 14.48 14.89 -6.44
N ARG A 91 15.54 14.38 -5.80
CA ARG A 91 16.93 14.87 -5.93
C ARG A 91 17.84 13.87 -6.66
N ILE A 92 17.27 12.78 -7.14
CA ILE A 92 17.94 11.74 -7.93
C ILE A 92 17.23 11.60 -9.27
N ALA A 93 17.82 10.90 -10.23
CA ALA A 93 17.19 10.68 -11.53
C ALA A 93 15.82 9.99 -11.37
N VAL A 94 14.79 10.51 -12.03
CA VAL A 94 13.40 10.07 -11.87
C VAL A 94 13.24 8.61 -12.32
N VAL A 95 13.97 8.22 -13.36
CA VAL A 95 14.01 6.84 -13.86
C VAL A 95 14.48 5.84 -12.80
N LYS A 96 15.43 6.24 -11.94
CA LYS A 96 15.91 5.41 -10.84
C LYS A 96 14.86 5.24 -9.74
N VAL A 97 14.06 6.27 -9.45
CA VAL A 97 12.92 6.16 -8.52
C VAL A 97 11.85 5.25 -9.10
N PHE A 98 11.56 5.37 -10.39
CA PHE A 98 10.61 4.49 -11.08
C PHE A 98 11.08 3.04 -11.03
N ALA A 99 12.33 2.74 -11.38
CA ALA A 99 12.92 1.41 -11.25
C ALA A 99 12.87 0.88 -9.81
N LEU A 100 13.18 1.74 -8.83
CA LEU A 100 13.09 1.40 -7.41
C LEU A 100 11.65 1.02 -7.00
N SER A 101 10.64 1.67 -7.55
CA SER A 101 9.23 1.33 -7.30
C SER A 101 8.91 -0.10 -7.77
N TYR A 102 9.42 -0.51 -8.93
CA TYR A 102 9.26 -1.88 -9.42
C TYR A 102 9.92 -2.89 -8.49
N LEU A 103 11.20 -2.67 -8.12
CA LEU A 103 11.91 -3.54 -7.18
C LEU A 103 11.18 -3.63 -5.83
N TRP A 104 10.62 -2.53 -5.35
CA TRP A 104 9.85 -2.51 -4.11
C TRP A 104 8.51 -3.24 -4.23
N VAL A 105 7.72 -3.00 -5.28
CA VAL A 105 6.43 -3.66 -5.51
C VAL A 105 6.61 -5.17 -5.68
N ARG A 106 7.69 -5.59 -6.35
CA ARG A 106 8.01 -7.01 -6.60
C ARG A 106 8.79 -7.70 -5.48
N GLU A 107 9.12 -6.98 -4.41
CA GLU A 107 9.92 -7.49 -3.27
C GLU A 107 11.29 -8.05 -3.70
N LEU A 108 11.92 -7.40 -4.68
CA LEU A 108 13.23 -7.80 -5.24
C LEU A 108 14.36 -7.12 -4.48
N GLY A 109 15.23 -7.94 -3.89
CA GLY A 109 16.45 -7.49 -3.20
C GLY A 109 16.19 -6.76 -1.87
N LEU A 110 17.23 -6.72 -1.05
CA LEU A 110 17.33 -5.87 0.12
C LEU A 110 17.76 -4.45 -0.28
N VAL A 111 17.75 -3.52 0.67
CA VAL A 111 18.17 -2.13 0.43
C VAL A 111 19.60 -2.07 -0.12
N LYS A 112 20.50 -2.91 0.38
CA LYS A 112 21.89 -2.99 -0.09
C LYS A 112 21.98 -3.42 -1.57
N ASP A 113 21.14 -4.35 -1.99
CA ASP A 113 21.14 -4.87 -3.36
C ASP A 113 20.60 -3.77 -4.29
N LYS A 114 19.48 -3.14 -3.93
CA LYS A 114 18.92 -1.99 -4.67
C LYS A 114 19.89 -0.82 -4.77
N SER A 115 20.70 -0.61 -3.74
CA SER A 115 21.73 0.44 -3.70
C SER A 115 22.84 0.17 -4.70
N TYR A 116 23.32 -1.07 -4.74
CA TYR A 116 24.30 -1.53 -5.73
C TYR A 116 23.75 -1.44 -7.16
N GLU A 117 22.58 -2.03 -7.42
CA GLU A 117 22.01 -2.13 -8.78
C GLU A 117 21.64 -0.76 -9.38
N LEU A 118 21.07 0.15 -8.58
CA LEU A 118 20.61 1.45 -9.09
C LEU A 118 21.61 2.59 -8.83
N GLY A 119 22.69 2.34 -8.08
CA GLY A 119 23.63 3.38 -7.65
C GLY A 119 22.94 4.49 -6.84
N ILE A 120 21.98 4.13 -5.99
CA ILE A 120 21.25 5.07 -5.11
C ILE A 120 21.75 4.88 -3.68
N GLY A 121 22.01 5.98 -2.96
CA GLY A 121 22.39 5.94 -1.56
C GLY A 121 21.37 5.21 -0.68
N HIS A 122 21.85 4.42 0.29
CA HIS A 122 21.02 3.62 1.19
C HIS A 122 19.92 4.44 1.89
N THR A 123 20.26 5.63 2.39
CA THR A 123 19.31 6.55 3.06
C THR A 123 18.19 6.99 2.12
N SER A 124 18.52 7.32 0.88
CA SER A 124 17.55 7.70 -0.15
C SER A 124 16.62 6.55 -0.51
N ILE A 125 17.12 5.31 -0.62
CA ILE A 125 16.25 4.13 -0.86
C ILE A 125 15.26 3.95 0.28
N VAL A 126 15.72 3.97 1.53
CA VAL A 126 14.85 3.82 2.70
C VAL A 126 13.77 4.90 2.74
N GLN A 127 14.11 6.13 2.35
CA GLN A 127 13.17 7.24 2.25
C GLN A 127 12.14 7.03 1.13
N TRP A 128 12.57 6.66 -0.07
CA TRP A 128 11.64 6.40 -1.18
C TRP A 128 10.72 5.22 -0.93
N GLU A 129 11.22 4.13 -0.34
CA GLU A 129 10.36 3.03 0.09
C GLU A 129 9.35 3.46 1.17
N GLN A 130 9.70 4.46 2.00
CA GLN A 130 8.73 5.05 2.92
C GLN A 130 7.67 5.85 2.15
N TYR A 131 8.04 6.65 1.15
CA TYR A 131 7.06 7.35 0.31
C TYR A 131 6.13 6.38 -0.44
N PHE A 132 6.63 5.23 -0.89
CA PHE A 132 5.79 4.18 -1.46
C PHE A 132 4.82 3.58 -0.43
N ARG A 133 5.28 3.36 0.81
CA ARG A 133 4.38 2.96 1.91
C ARG A 133 3.34 4.03 2.24
N ASP A 134 3.72 5.30 2.18
CA ASP A 134 2.82 6.40 2.48
C ASP A 134 1.65 6.44 1.47
N VAL A 135 1.89 6.08 0.20
CA VAL A 135 0.83 5.86 -0.81
C VAL A 135 -0.15 4.77 -0.34
N CYS A 136 0.34 3.61 0.12
CA CYS A 136 -0.52 2.55 0.68
C CYS A 136 -1.30 3.05 1.91
N CYS A 137 -0.66 3.81 2.80
CA CYS A 137 -1.30 4.39 3.97
C CYS A 137 -2.44 5.33 3.59
N GLN A 138 -2.21 6.21 2.61
CA GLN A 138 -3.23 7.14 2.12
C GLN A 138 -4.38 6.42 1.43
N TYR A 139 -4.09 5.38 0.65
CA TYR A 139 -5.12 4.52 0.05
C TYR A 139 -6.06 3.97 1.11
N PHE A 140 -5.54 3.35 2.18
CA PHE A 140 -6.37 2.78 3.26
C PHE A 140 -6.96 3.81 4.21
N ARG A 141 -6.45 5.04 4.22
CA ARG A 141 -7.06 6.16 4.94
C ARG A 141 -8.36 6.59 4.25
N ARG A 142 -8.35 6.68 2.91
CA ARG A 142 -9.53 6.99 2.09
C ARG A 142 -10.47 5.79 1.94
N ASN A 143 -9.90 4.59 1.84
CA ASN A 143 -10.61 3.33 1.60
C ASN A 143 -10.38 2.37 2.78
N ARG A 144 -10.98 2.69 3.93
CA ARG A 144 -10.89 1.81 5.11
C ARG A 144 -11.47 0.43 4.74
N PRO A 145 -10.75 -0.67 5.00
CA PRO A 145 -11.29 -1.99 4.75
C PRO A 145 -12.48 -2.23 5.69
N VAL A 146 -13.65 -2.51 5.12
CA VAL A 146 -14.81 -2.99 5.87
C VAL A 146 -15.24 -4.29 5.18
N LEU A 147 -15.28 -5.35 5.96
CA LEU A 147 -15.48 -6.73 5.50
C LEU A 147 -16.90 -7.19 5.78
N GLY A 148 -17.30 -8.27 5.12
CA GLY A 148 -18.53 -8.98 5.39
C GLY A 148 -19.77 -8.25 4.88
N GLY A 149 -20.89 -8.65 5.47
CA GLY A 149 -22.25 -8.36 5.08
C GLY A 149 -23.09 -9.63 5.19
N PHE A 150 -24.38 -9.52 4.93
CA PHE A 150 -25.27 -10.67 4.86
C PHE A 150 -24.74 -11.71 3.86
N GLY A 151 -24.70 -12.98 4.26
CA GLY A 151 -24.18 -14.08 3.44
C GLY A 151 -22.65 -14.19 3.38
N HIS A 152 -21.91 -13.27 4.02
CA HIS A 152 -20.44 -13.34 4.07
C HIS A 152 -19.94 -13.92 5.40
N VAL A 153 -18.74 -14.52 5.34
CA VAL A 153 -18.07 -15.12 6.50
C VAL A 153 -16.72 -14.44 6.73
N VAL A 154 -16.49 -13.98 7.96
CA VAL A 154 -15.23 -13.34 8.37
C VAL A 154 -14.61 -14.10 9.55
N GLU A 155 -13.38 -14.55 9.38
CA GLU A 155 -12.55 -15.11 10.45
C GLU A 155 -11.86 -13.98 11.21
N ILE A 156 -11.89 -14.01 12.54
CA ILE A 156 -11.18 -13.06 13.40
C ILE A 156 -10.26 -13.79 14.37
N ASP A 157 -9.14 -13.17 14.71
CA ASP A 157 -8.13 -13.71 15.61
C ASP A 157 -7.16 -12.60 16.08
N GLU A 158 -6.41 -12.88 17.15
CA GLU A 158 -5.32 -12.05 17.64
C GLU A 158 -3.98 -12.77 17.56
N THR A 159 -2.95 -12.00 17.20
CA THR A 159 -1.59 -12.51 17.24
C THR A 159 -0.63 -11.59 17.99
N CYS A 160 0.17 -12.16 18.88
CA CYS A 160 1.22 -11.41 19.58
C CYS A 160 2.42 -11.21 18.64
N VAL A 161 2.88 -9.96 18.51
CA VAL A 161 3.95 -9.58 17.59
C VAL A 161 5.27 -9.24 18.26
N THR A 162 5.29 -9.12 19.59
CA THR A 162 6.50 -8.82 20.38
C THR A 162 6.93 -9.98 21.28
N LYS A 163 6.40 -11.19 21.08
CA LYS A 163 6.76 -12.35 21.90
C LYS A 163 8.20 -12.78 21.60
N ARG A 164 8.97 -13.07 22.65
CA ARG A 164 10.28 -13.72 22.54
C ARG A 164 10.14 -15.07 21.83
N LYS A 165 11.07 -15.38 20.92
CA LYS A 165 11.21 -16.74 20.39
C LYS A 165 11.69 -17.64 21.55
N TYR A 166 10.90 -18.64 21.95
CA TYR A 166 11.22 -19.59 23.03
C TYR A 166 11.50 -18.97 24.41
N ASN A 167 10.91 -17.81 24.73
CA ASN A 167 11.19 -17.06 25.97
C ASN A 167 12.66 -16.66 26.20
N ARG A 168 13.55 -16.85 25.21
CA ARG A 168 14.97 -16.46 25.25
C ARG A 168 15.18 -15.08 24.61
N GLY A 169 16.20 -14.33 25.06
CA GLY A 169 16.58 -13.02 24.51
C GLY A 169 16.03 -11.80 25.26
N ARG A 170 16.03 -10.60 24.63
CA ARG A 170 15.69 -9.30 25.28
C ARG A 170 14.27 -9.29 25.89
N ILE A 171 14.11 -8.76 27.11
CA ILE A 171 12.77 -8.56 27.73
C ILE A 171 12.07 -7.44 26.96
N VAL A 172 10.90 -7.73 26.40
CA VAL A 172 10.02 -6.68 25.88
C VAL A 172 9.02 -6.35 26.98
N ARG A 173 9.15 -5.18 27.60
CA ARG A 173 8.34 -4.75 28.77
C ARG A 173 6.83 -4.71 28.51
N ARG A 174 6.38 -4.64 27.26
CA ARG A 174 4.95 -4.60 26.90
C ARG A 174 4.69 -5.43 25.66
N HIS A 175 3.78 -6.41 25.77
CA HIS A 175 3.33 -7.17 24.62
C HIS A 175 2.46 -6.31 23.72
N GLN A 176 2.75 -6.27 22.43
CA GLN A 176 1.86 -5.71 21.41
C GLN A 176 1.15 -6.84 20.69
N TRP A 177 -0.13 -6.60 20.42
CA TRP A 177 -1.03 -7.54 19.76
C TRP A 177 -1.52 -6.93 18.46
N LEU A 178 -1.70 -7.77 17.46
CA LEU A 178 -2.52 -7.45 16.30
C LEU A 178 -3.85 -8.14 16.47
N PHE A 179 -4.93 -7.41 16.19
CA PHE A 179 -6.24 -7.97 15.93
C PHE A 179 -6.51 -7.86 14.44
N GLY A 180 -7.06 -8.89 13.83
CA GLY A 180 -7.39 -8.87 12.42
C GLY A 180 -8.66 -9.61 12.08
N GLY A 181 -9.12 -9.38 10.86
CA GLY A 181 -10.20 -10.13 10.25
C GLY A 181 -9.84 -10.50 8.82
N TYR A 182 -10.28 -11.68 8.39
CA TYR A 182 -10.08 -12.22 7.05
C TYR A 182 -11.43 -12.68 6.48
N GLU A 183 -11.83 -12.10 5.36
CA GLU A 183 -13.07 -12.46 4.65
C GLU A 183 -12.82 -13.69 3.76
N ARG A 184 -13.58 -14.76 4.01
CA ARG A 184 -13.50 -15.98 3.20
C ARG A 184 -13.94 -15.70 1.76
N GLY A 185 -13.30 -16.37 0.80
CA GLY A 185 -13.59 -16.22 -0.63
C GLY A 185 -12.95 -14.99 -1.28
N SER A 186 -13.06 -13.80 -0.67
CA SER A 186 -12.52 -12.57 -1.26
C SER A 186 -11.03 -12.33 -0.97
N GLY A 187 -10.52 -12.89 0.14
CA GLY A 187 -9.16 -12.64 0.61
C GLY A 187 -8.92 -11.24 1.18
N ARG A 188 -9.98 -10.41 1.27
CA ARG A 188 -9.93 -9.08 1.90
C ARG A 188 -9.72 -9.23 3.40
N SER A 189 -8.97 -8.29 3.98
CA SER A 189 -8.59 -8.37 5.39
C SER A 189 -8.41 -6.98 6.01
N PHE A 190 -8.45 -6.93 7.34
CA PHE A 190 -7.98 -5.79 8.11
C PHE A 190 -7.02 -6.27 9.20
N LEU A 191 -6.01 -5.45 9.51
CA LEU A 191 -5.09 -5.66 10.63
C LEU A 191 -4.98 -4.36 11.42
N VAL A 192 -5.11 -4.46 12.74
CA VAL A 192 -5.08 -3.33 13.66
C VAL A 192 -4.16 -3.66 14.83
N LEU A 193 -3.21 -2.75 15.11
CA LEU A 193 -2.39 -2.84 16.31
C LEU A 193 -3.21 -2.46 17.55
N VAL A 194 -3.28 -3.36 18.51
CA VAL A 194 -4.02 -3.19 19.76
C VAL A 194 -3.08 -3.34 20.96
N ARG A 195 -3.26 -2.45 21.94
CA ARG A 195 -2.50 -2.48 23.20
C ARG A 195 -3.11 -3.46 24.21
N ARG A 196 -4.42 -3.65 24.13
CA ARG A 196 -5.22 -4.53 25.00
C ARG A 196 -6.16 -5.35 24.13
N ARG A 197 -6.35 -6.61 24.49
CA ARG A 197 -7.26 -7.59 23.85
C ARG A 197 -8.48 -7.86 24.72
N ASP A 198 -8.96 -6.83 25.41
CA ASP A 198 -10.18 -6.92 26.22
C ASP A 198 -11.43 -6.90 25.32
N ALA A 199 -12.54 -7.45 25.82
CA ALA A 199 -13.80 -7.54 25.09
C ALA A 199 -14.26 -6.18 24.56
N ARG A 200 -14.16 -5.12 25.38
CA ARG A 200 -14.54 -3.76 24.97
C ARG A 200 -13.77 -3.30 23.73
N THR A 201 -12.46 -3.52 23.69
CA THR A 201 -11.61 -3.12 22.57
C THR A 201 -11.94 -3.92 21.32
N LEU A 202 -12.04 -5.25 21.44
CA LEU A 202 -12.26 -6.15 20.31
C LEU A 202 -13.66 -6.02 19.72
N LEU A 203 -14.70 -5.99 20.54
CA LEU A 203 -16.09 -5.80 20.09
C LEU A 203 -16.25 -4.47 19.36
N ARG A 204 -15.61 -3.39 19.85
CA ARG A 204 -15.61 -2.10 19.15
C ARG A 204 -14.88 -2.16 17.80
N LEU A 205 -13.83 -2.98 17.68
CA LEU A 205 -13.15 -3.16 16.40
C LEU A 205 -13.97 -4.02 15.45
N ILE A 206 -14.65 -5.06 15.93
CA ILE A 206 -15.58 -5.88 15.15
C ILE A 206 -16.66 -4.98 14.52
N THR A 207 -17.35 -4.17 15.33
CA THR A 207 -18.39 -3.24 14.80
C THR A 207 -17.82 -2.18 13.86
N LYS A 208 -16.55 -1.81 14.03
CA LYS A 208 -15.87 -0.82 13.18
C LYS A 208 -15.45 -1.37 11.82
N TYR A 209 -15.15 -2.67 11.72
CA TYR A 209 -14.51 -3.28 10.54
C TYR A 209 -15.33 -4.38 9.87
N ILE A 210 -16.41 -4.86 10.50
CA ILE A 210 -17.24 -5.95 10.00
C ILE A 210 -18.69 -5.46 9.87
N ARG A 211 -19.27 -5.58 8.68
CA ARG A 211 -20.65 -5.13 8.40
C ARG A 211 -21.68 -5.94 9.19
N PRO A 212 -22.81 -5.34 9.58
CA PRO A 212 -23.94 -6.06 10.19
C PRO A 212 -24.39 -7.29 9.37
N GLY A 213 -24.94 -8.29 10.05
CA GLY A 213 -25.43 -9.53 9.42
C GLY A 213 -24.34 -10.51 8.98
N THR A 214 -23.08 -10.25 9.31
CA THR A 214 -21.95 -11.15 8.95
C THR A 214 -21.91 -12.37 9.87
N THR A 215 -21.54 -13.53 9.31
CA THR A 215 -21.13 -14.70 10.09
C THR A 215 -19.66 -14.56 10.49
N ILE A 216 -19.39 -14.44 11.78
CA ILE A 216 -18.05 -14.30 12.35
C ILE A 216 -17.58 -15.65 12.87
N LEU A 217 -16.36 -16.04 12.52
CA LEU A 217 -15.67 -17.22 13.04
C LEU A 217 -14.51 -16.79 13.94
N SER A 218 -14.42 -17.32 15.16
CA SER A 218 -13.28 -17.08 16.05
C SER A 218 -12.91 -18.35 16.82
N ASP A 219 -11.83 -18.27 17.61
CA ASP A 219 -11.59 -19.23 18.68
C ASP A 219 -12.59 -19.05 19.83
N CYS A 220 -12.53 -19.92 20.84
CA CYS A 220 -13.37 -19.85 22.04
C CYS A 220 -12.90 -18.80 23.07
N TRP A 221 -12.22 -17.73 22.65
CA TRP A 221 -11.73 -16.71 23.57
C TRP A 221 -12.89 -15.92 24.19
N GLN A 222 -12.90 -15.81 25.53
CA GLN A 222 -14.02 -15.24 26.30
C GLN A 222 -14.42 -13.81 25.87
N ALA A 223 -13.47 -13.03 25.35
CA ALA A 223 -13.74 -11.67 24.90
C ALA A 223 -14.74 -11.60 23.73
N TYR A 224 -14.93 -12.71 23.01
CA TYR A 224 -15.85 -12.85 21.88
C TYR A 224 -17.26 -13.29 22.27
N ASN A 225 -17.50 -13.74 23.50
CA ASN A 225 -18.79 -14.29 23.94
C ASN A 225 -19.98 -13.33 23.76
N ARG A 226 -19.73 -12.02 23.63
CA ARG A 226 -20.77 -10.99 23.48
C ARG A 226 -21.03 -10.57 22.03
N ILE A 227 -20.42 -11.22 21.03
CA ILE A 227 -20.61 -10.86 19.62
C ILE A 227 -22.08 -11.00 19.21
N THR A 228 -22.75 -12.08 19.61
CA THR A 228 -24.17 -12.33 19.30
C THR A 228 -25.12 -11.34 19.96
N ALA A 229 -24.71 -10.74 21.09
CA ALA A 229 -25.49 -9.74 21.81
C ALA A 229 -25.35 -8.32 21.23
N LEU A 230 -24.50 -8.13 20.21
CA LEU A 230 -24.35 -6.85 19.54
C LEU A 230 -25.56 -6.55 18.64
N PRO A 231 -26.01 -5.29 18.55
CA PRO A 231 -27.18 -4.91 17.74
C PRO A 231 -26.98 -5.07 16.23
N GLN A 232 -25.77 -5.39 15.78
CA GLN A 232 -25.41 -5.59 14.38
C GLN A 232 -25.85 -6.97 13.82
N LEU A 233 -26.57 -7.78 14.60
CA LEU A 233 -27.13 -9.06 14.16
C LEU A 233 -26.06 -10.02 13.61
N TYR A 234 -24.94 -10.15 14.31
CA TYR A 234 -23.89 -11.08 13.92
C TYR A 234 -24.27 -12.52 14.27
N THR A 235 -24.00 -13.44 13.36
CA THR A 235 -23.95 -14.87 13.67
C THR A 235 -22.52 -15.18 14.11
N HIS A 236 -22.33 -15.79 15.29
CA HIS A 236 -21.00 -16.11 15.79
C HIS A 236 -20.85 -17.63 15.92
N LEU A 237 -19.84 -18.18 15.24
CA LEU A 237 -19.45 -19.59 15.39
C LEU A 237 -18.02 -19.66 15.94
N THR A 238 -17.78 -20.64 16.80
CA THR A 238 -16.50 -20.81 17.47
C THR A 238 -15.87 -22.16 17.18
N VAL A 239 -14.54 -22.20 17.16
CA VAL A 239 -13.75 -23.42 17.12
C VAL A 239 -12.88 -23.54 18.36
N ASN A 240 -12.91 -24.71 19.00
CA ASN A 240 -12.04 -24.99 20.14
C ASN A 240 -10.74 -25.65 19.65
N HIS A 241 -9.69 -24.85 19.49
CA HIS A 241 -8.38 -25.30 19.04
C HIS A 241 -7.66 -26.27 19.98
N GLN A 242 -8.12 -26.46 21.21
CA GLN A 242 -7.57 -27.48 22.11
C GLN A 242 -8.08 -28.89 21.78
N VAL A 243 -9.20 -28.99 21.08
CA VAL A 243 -9.89 -30.26 20.83
C VAL A 243 -9.94 -30.56 19.33
N ASN A 244 -10.21 -29.55 18.49
CA ASN A 244 -10.43 -29.74 17.06
C ASN A 244 -9.80 -28.64 16.22
N PHE A 245 -9.26 -29.00 15.04
CA PHE A 245 -8.78 -28.04 14.03
C PHE A 245 -9.94 -27.44 13.20
N VAL A 246 -11.04 -28.17 13.08
CA VAL A 246 -12.30 -27.77 12.45
C VAL A 246 -13.41 -28.23 13.38
N ASN A 247 -14.36 -27.36 13.72
CA ASN A 247 -15.50 -27.76 14.52
C ASN A 247 -16.32 -28.83 13.76
N PRO A 248 -16.45 -30.06 14.27
CA PRO A 248 -17.07 -31.16 13.52
C PRO A 248 -18.58 -30.96 13.30
N GLN A 249 -19.24 -30.14 14.12
CA GLN A 249 -20.68 -29.90 14.04
C GLN A 249 -21.02 -28.73 13.11
N THR A 250 -20.21 -27.66 13.17
CA THR A 250 -20.50 -26.41 12.43
C THR A 250 -19.59 -26.19 11.22
N GLY A 251 -18.51 -26.97 11.08
CA GLY A 251 -17.46 -26.76 10.09
C GLY A 251 -16.60 -25.52 10.32
N ALA A 252 -16.76 -24.82 11.45
CA ALA A 252 -16.05 -23.57 11.74
C ALA A 252 -14.53 -23.80 11.92
N HIS A 253 -13.72 -22.92 11.33
CA HIS A 253 -12.26 -22.86 11.52
C HIS A 253 -11.70 -21.44 11.26
N THR A 254 -10.48 -21.16 11.72
CA THR A 254 -9.79 -19.85 11.59
C THR A 254 -8.45 -19.95 10.82
N GLN A 255 -8.28 -21.04 10.05
CA GLN A 255 -7.04 -21.34 9.34
C GLN A 255 -6.58 -20.25 8.36
N ASN A 256 -7.51 -19.52 7.73
CA ASN A 256 -7.13 -18.49 6.76
C ASN A 256 -6.46 -17.30 7.46
N ILE A 257 -7.02 -16.87 8.59
CA ILE A 257 -6.42 -15.79 9.37
C ILE A 257 -5.10 -16.22 10.02
N GLU A 258 -4.97 -17.46 10.47
CA GLU A 258 -3.70 -18.01 10.96
C GLU A 258 -2.61 -18.00 9.86
N SER A 259 -2.94 -18.48 8.66
CA SER A 259 -2.04 -18.41 7.50
C SER A 259 -1.68 -16.97 7.15
N HIS A 260 -2.64 -16.05 7.27
CA HIS A 260 -2.42 -14.63 7.07
C HIS A 260 -1.40 -14.05 8.05
N TRP A 261 -1.47 -14.42 9.33
CA TRP A 261 -0.48 -14.04 10.34
C TRP A 261 0.92 -14.58 10.02
N GLN A 262 1.02 -15.82 9.56
CA GLN A 262 2.31 -16.39 9.17
C GLN A 262 2.96 -15.60 8.03
N ARG A 263 2.18 -15.21 7.02
CA ARG A 263 2.65 -14.39 5.89
C ARG A 263 3.13 -13.01 6.36
N PHE A 264 2.36 -12.32 7.19
CA PHE A 264 2.76 -11.03 7.75
C PHE A 264 4.06 -11.14 8.58
N LYS A 265 4.15 -12.14 9.47
CA LYS A 265 5.35 -12.37 10.29
C LYS A 265 6.57 -12.74 9.44
N ARG A 266 6.39 -13.39 8.28
CA ARG A 266 7.47 -13.68 7.32
C ARG A 266 8.01 -12.38 6.70
N MET A 267 7.13 -11.51 6.22
CA MET A 267 7.52 -10.18 5.71
C MET A 267 8.29 -9.38 6.76
N ALA A 268 7.82 -9.37 8.01
CA ALA A 268 8.50 -8.68 9.11
C ALA A 268 9.91 -9.24 9.37
N LYS A 269 10.10 -10.56 9.27
CA LYS A 269 11.43 -11.20 9.44
C LYS A 269 12.38 -10.89 8.28
N GLN A 270 11.88 -10.92 7.04
CA GLN A 270 12.70 -10.60 5.85
C GLN A 270 13.25 -9.17 5.90
N LYS A 271 12.52 -8.25 6.53
CA LYS A 271 12.96 -6.87 6.74
C LYS A 271 13.79 -6.67 8.02
N CYS A 272 14.31 -7.75 8.63
CA CYS A 272 15.10 -7.73 9.87
C CYS A 272 14.39 -7.08 11.07
N GLY A 273 13.05 -7.17 11.09
CA GLY A 273 12.21 -6.55 12.12
C GLY A 273 11.62 -5.22 11.68
N ILE A 274 10.46 -4.88 12.25
CA ILE A 274 9.74 -3.65 11.96
C ILE A 274 9.93 -2.67 13.10
N ASN A 275 10.26 -1.43 12.79
CA ASN A 275 10.28 -0.35 13.79
C ASN A 275 8.87 -0.14 14.35
N ASN A 276 8.71 -0.26 15.67
CA ASN A 276 7.43 -0.09 16.37
C ASN A 276 6.72 1.24 16.05
N ARG A 277 7.46 2.33 15.76
CA ARG A 277 6.86 3.62 15.40
C ARG A 277 6.17 3.60 14.03
N ARG A 278 6.64 2.76 13.11
CA ARG A 278 6.13 2.65 11.73
C ARG A 278 5.34 1.36 11.50
N TYR A 279 4.97 0.66 12.57
CA TYR A 279 4.29 -0.63 12.47
C TYR A 279 3.00 -0.55 11.66
N GLY A 280 2.25 0.56 11.82
CA GLY A 280 1.06 0.86 11.03
C GLY A 280 1.32 0.87 9.53
N ASP A 281 2.41 1.50 9.10
CA ASP A 281 2.76 1.63 7.68
C ASP A 281 3.05 0.26 7.06
N TYR A 282 3.77 -0.60 7.77
CA TYR A 282 4.04 -1.97 7.31
C TYR A 282 2.79 -2.85 7.26
N LEU A 283 1.81 -2.63 8.17
CA LEU A 283 0.51 -3.29 8.06
C LEU A 283 -0.22 -2.83 6.79
N LYS A 284 -0.14 -1.55 6.43
CA LYS A 284 -0.74 -1.02 5.21
C LYS A 284 -0.02 -1.50 3.96
N GLU A 285 1.31 -1.55 3.96
CA GLU A 285 2.11 -2.18 2.90
C GLU A 285 1.66 -3.64 2.68
N PHE A 286 1.57 -4.42 3.76
CA PHE A 286 1.18 -5.82 3.69
C PHE A 286 -0.23 -5.99 3.12
N LEU A 287 -1.22 -5.24 3.65
CA LEU A 287 -2.59 -5.26 3.14
C LEU A 287 -2.66 -4.86 1.67
N TRP A 288 -1.90 -3.83 1.28
CA TRP A 288 -1.85 -3.33 -0.09
C TRP A 288 -1.33 -4.41 -1.03
N ARG A 289 -0.22 -5.08 -0.70
CA ARG A 289 0.34 -6.18 -1.49
C ARG A 289 -0.63 -7.35 -1.63
N ARG A 290 -1.42 -7.64 -0.59
CA ARG A 290 -2.42 -8.72 -0.64
C ARG A 290 -3.60 -8.38 -1.56
N MET A 291 -3.97 -7.11 -1.66
CA MET A 291 -5.10 -6.66 -2.48
C MET A 291 -4.71 -6.33 -3.92
N PHE A 292 -3.52 -5.77 -4.13
CA PHE A 292 -3.10 -5.18 -5.41
C PHE A 292 -1.78 -5.73 -5.95
N GLY A 293 -1.13 -6.64 -5.21
CA GLY A 293 0.18 -7.20 -5.55
C GLY A 293 0.15 -8.38 -6.52
N THR A 294 -0.97 -8.63 -7.21
CA THR A 294 -1.07 -9.66 -8.24
C THR A 294 0.02 -9.46 -9.29
N ARG A 295 0.66 -10.55 -9.71
CA ARG A 295 1.68 -10.50 -10.77
C ARG A 295 1.06 -9.98 -12.06
N GLY A 296 1.78 -9.10 -12.75
CA GLY A 296 1.30 -8.42 -13.95
C GLY A 296 0.56 -7.13 -13.66
N GLU A 297 -0.16 -7.00 -12.55
CA GLU A 297 -0.97 -5.81 -12.27
C GLU A 297 -0.34 -4.88 -11.22
N SER A 298 0.59 -5.40 -10.42
CA SER A 298 1.08 -4.73 -9.21
C SER A 298 1.71 -3.36 -9.47
N LEU A 299 2.47 -3.21 -10.55
CA LEU A 299 3.12 -1.95 -10.88
C LEU A 299 2.09 -0.92 -11.36
N TYR A 300 1.19 -1.33 -12.25
CA TYR A 300 0.05 -0.54 -12.69
C TYR A 300 -0.79 -0.08 -11.50
N ASN A 301 -1.22 -0.99 -10.62
CA ASN A 301 -2.04 -0.67 -9.45
C ASN A 301 -1.35 0.37 -8.54
N PHE A 302 -0.03 0.25 -8.37
CA PHE A 302 0.74 1.21 -7.58
C PHE A 302 0.71 2.60 -8.21
N TRP A 303 1.13 2.73 -9.47
CA TRP A 303 1.19 4.03 -10.15
C TRP A 303 -0.19 4.64 -10.43
N ARG A 304 -1.22 3.81 -10.63
CA ARG A 304 -2.61 4.26 -10.72
C ARG A 304 -3.05 4.96 -9.44
N GLN A 305 -2.72 4.39 -8.27
CA GLN A 305 -3.02 4.99 -6.98
C GLN A 305 -2.17 6.23 -6.70
N VAL A 306 -0.91 6.25 -7.14
CA VAL A 306 -0.08 7.46 -7.10
C VAL A 306 -0.75 8.58 -7.90
N ALA A 307 -1.21 8.31 -9.13
CA ALA A 307 -1.88 9.29 -9.98
C ALA A 307 -3.22 9.80 -9.41
N ASP A 308 -3.90 9.01 -8.56
CA ASP A 308 -5.09 9.46 -7.83
C ASP A 308 -4.75 10.35 -6.61
N LEU A 309 -3.59 10.13 -5.99
CA LEU A 309 -3.13 10.94 -4.86
C LEU A 309 -2.48 12.26 -5.32
N TYR A 310 -1.79 12.22 -6.46
CA TYR A 310 -1.05 13.35 -7.05
C TYR A 310 -1.58 13.64 -8.46
N PRO A 311 -2.81 14.18 -8.58
CA PRO A 311 -3.38 14.50 -9.88
C PRO A 311 -2.56 15.61 -10.55
N VAL A 312 -1.95 15.29 -11.68
CA VAL A 312 -1.24 16.26 -12.51
C VAL A 312 -2.17 16.82 -13.59
N PRO A 313 -2.07 18.12 -13.93
CA PRO A 313 -2.80 18.68 -15.07
C PRO A 313 -2.20 18.13 -16.39
N CYS A 314 -3.07 17.50 -17.18
CA CYS A 314 -2.78 16.96 -18.52
C CYS A 314 -3.14 17.96 -19.61
#